data_AF-A0A321LCW9-F1
#
_entry.id   AF-A0A321LCW9-F1
#
_cell.length_a   1.000
_cell.length_b   1.000
_cell.length_c   1.000
_cell.angle_alpha   90.00
_cell.angle_beta   90.00
_cell.angle_gamma   90.00
#
_symmetry.space_group_name_H-M   'P 1'
#
loop_
_entity.id
_entity.type
_entity.pdbx_description
1 polymer ?
#
loop_
_entity_poly.entity_id
_entity_poly.type
_entity_poly.pdbx_seq_one_letter_code
_entity_poly.pdbx_strand_id
1 'polypeptide(L)'
;MHLSTAELNLALTNSDLYAGCAIEEVAGKLTLTTPINEATNLVGRNAKRLIDALADQGVEELTLTGGMAIWAYLVVFHHAVHRFRRIYYEDGKPGGRVLIAAH
;
A
#
# COMPACT_ATOMS: atom_id res chain seq x y z
N MET A 1 -23.75 2.46 13.00
CA MET A 1 -22.47 3.08 12.64
C MET A 1 -22.04 2.50 11.31
N HIS A 2 -21.86 3.34 10.29
CA HIS A 2 -21.26 2.93 9.04
C HIS A 2 -19.74 3.03 9.25
N LEU A 3 -19.03 1.90 9.27
CA LEU A 3 -17.57 1.91 9.36
C LEU A 3 -17.05 2.47 8.03
N SER A 4 -16.19 3.50 8.09
CA SER A 4 -15.54 4.04 6.89
C SER A 4 -14.41 3.11 6.48
N THR A 5 -14.43 2.66 5.22
CA THR A 5 -13.47 1.70 4.67
C THR A 5 -12.76 2.31 3.47
N ALA A 6 -11.48 1.99 3.28
CA ALA A 6 -10.72 2.39 2.10
C ALA A 6 -9.88 1.25 1.53
N GLU A 7 -9.46 1.40 0.27
CA GLU A 7 -8.51 0.53 -0.40
C GLU A 7 -7.25 1.31 -0.77
N LEU A 8 -6.09 0.69 -0.59
CA LEU A 8 -4.81 1.23 -1.03
C LEU A 8 -4.14 0.22 -1.97
N ASN A 9 -4.14 0.55 -3.26
CA ASN A 9 -3.46 -0.22 -4.30
C ASN A 9 -1.94 -0.06 -4.16
N LEU A 10 -1.22 -1.17 -4.00
CA LEU A 10 0.24 -1.20 -3.81
C LEU A 10 1.00 -1.54 -5.10
N ALA A 11 0.29 -1.71 -6.22
CA ALA A 11 0.91 -1.94 -7.52
C ALA A 11 1.68 -0.72 -8.03
N LEU A 12 2.66 -0.96 -8.91
CA LEU A 12 3.48 0.09 -9.54
C LEU A 12 2.68 1.11 -10.35
N THR A 13 1.39 0.84 -10.63
CA THR A 13 0.46 1.81 -11.23
C THR A 13 0.00 2.90 -10.26
N ASN A 14 0.24 2.76 -8.95
CA ASN A 14 -0.07 3.80 -7.97
C ASN A 14 1.01 4.90 -7.99
N SER A 15 0.78 5.94 -8.78
CA SER A 15 1.70 7.07 -8.92
C SER A 15 1.94 7.84 -7.62
N ASP A 16 0.97 7.87 -6.71
CA ASP A 16 1.10 8.53 -5.41
C ASP A 16 2.04 7.78 -4.46
N LEU A 17 1.91 6.45 -4.40
CA LEU A 17 2.73 5.61 -3.54
C LEU A 17 4.18 5.57 -4.01
N TYR A 18 4.39 5.49 -5.34
CA TYR A 18 5.70 5.43 -5.95
C TYR A 18 6.21 6.80 -6.44
N ALA A 19 5.64 7.90 -5.96
CA ALA A 19 6.07 9.24 -6.32
C ALA A 19 7.58 9.43 -6.05
N GLY A 20 8.33 9.82 -7.08
CA GLY A 20 9.78 9.99 -7.04
C GLY A 20 10.59 8.72 -7.38
N CYS A 21 9.96 7.56 -7.52
CA CYS A 21 10.61 6.38 -8.05
C CYS A 21 10.65 6.40 -9.59
N ALA A 22 11.77 5.95 -10.16
CA ALA A 22 11.89 5.61 -11.56
C ALA A 22 11.21 4.24 -11.80
N ILE A 23 10.21 4.26 -12.68
CA ILE A 23 9.46 3.08 -13.12
C ILE A 23 9.47 3.10 -14.64
N GLU A 24 9.84 1.98 -15.25
CA GLU A 24 9.91 1.80 -16.69
C GLU A 24 9.02 0.64 -17.13
N GLU A 25 8.58 0.65 -18.38
CA GLU A 25 7.90 -0.49 -18.98
C GLU A 25 8.90 -1.37 -19.72
N VAL A 26 9.04 -2.62 -19.26
CA VAL A 26 9.93 -3.62 -19.87
C VAL A 26 9.10 -4.82 -20.29
N ALA A 27 9.06 -5.09 -21.60
CA ALA A 27 8.27 -6.18 -22.19
C ALA A 27 6.78 -6.16 -21.77
N GLY A 28 6.15 -4.98 -21.77
CA GLY A 28 4.74 -4.83 -21.41
C GLY A 28 4.44 -4.82 -19.91
N LYS A 29 5.47 -4.76 -19.05
CA LYS A 29 5.33 -4.79 -17.59
C LYS A 29 6.06 -3.62 -16.93
N LEU A 30 5.38 -2.95 -16.01
CA LEU A 30 6.00 -1.94 -15.16
C LEU A 30 7.08 -2.59 -14.28
N THR A 31 8.25 -1.99 -14.28
CA THR A 31 9.44 -2.42 -13.55
C THR A 31 9.99 -1.22 -12.79
N LEU A 32 10.15 -1.37 -11.48
CA LEU A 32 10.82 -0.37 -10.66
C LEU A 32 12.34 -0.42 -10.94
N THR A 33 12.90 0.67 -11.44
CA THR A 33 14.33 0.78 -11.74
C THR A 33 15.11 1.54 -10.66
N THR A 34 14.42 2.32 -9.81
CA THR A 34 15.04 2.89 -8.59
C THR A 34 15.58 1.76 -7.69
N PRO A 35 16.84 1.86 -7.22
CA PRO A 35 17.40 0.91 -6.27
C PRO A 35 16.51 0.72 -5.03
N ILE A 36 16.32 -0.54 -4.59
CA ILE A 36 15.35 -0.88 -3.54
C ILE A 36 15.59 -0.10 -2.24
N ASN A 37 16.85 0.13 -1.87
CA ASN A 37 17.22 0.90 -0.67
C ASN A 37 16.74 2.37 -0.76
N GLU A 38 16.81 2.98 -1.94
CA GLU A 38 16.29 4.32 -2.18
C GLU A 38 14.75 4.31 -2.26
N ALA A 39 14.19 3.38 -3.03
CA ALA A 39 12.75 3.22 -3.20
C ALA A 39 12.04 2.99 -1.86
N THR A 40 12.64 2.22 -0.94
CA THR A 40 12.10 1.99 0.41
C THR A 40 11.86 3.30 1.15
N ASN A 41 12.80 4.25 1.07
CA ASN A 41 12.67 5.55 1.73
C ASN A 41 11.61 6.44 1.07
N LEU A 42 11.55 6.44 -0.27
CA LEU A 42 10.53 7.18 -1.04
C LEU A 42 9.13 6.64 -0.73
N VAL A 43 8.92 5.33 -0.90
CA VAL A 43 7.67 4.64 -0.64
C VAL A 43 7.24 4.80 0.81
N GLY A 44 8.16 4.71 1.78
CA GLY A 44 7.82 4.93 3.19
C GLY A 44 7.27 6.34 3.47
N ARG A 45 7.92 7.39 2.94
CA ARG A 45 7.42 8.77 3.06
C ARG A 45 6.05 8.95 2.42
N ASN A 46 5.87 8.41 1.22
CA ASN A 46 4.61 8.51 0.48
C ASN A 46 3.48 7.74 1.18
N ALA A 47 3.77 6.51 1.62
CA ALA A 47 2.84 5.66 2.36
C ALA A 47 2.37 6.34 3.65
N LYS A 48 3.30 6.93 4.44
CA LYS A 48 2.95 7.68 5.64
C LYS A 48 1.95 8.79 5.33
N ARG A 49 2.21 9.61 4.30
CA ARG A 49 1.31 10.69 3.87
C ARG A 49 -0.08 10.17 3.51
N LEU A 50 -0.14 9.11 2.70
CA LEU A 50 -1.40 8.52 2.25
C LEU A 50 -2.20 7.94 3.43
N ILE A 51 -1.52 7.23 4.33
CA ILE A 51 -2.14 6.61 5.50
C ILE A 51 -2.64 7.65 6.49
N ASP A 52 -1.85 8.69 6.77
CA ASP A 52 -2.28 9.79 7.64
C ASP A 52 -3.53 10.48 7.04
N ALA A 53 -3.53 10.76 5.73
CA ALA A 53 -4.68 11.39 5.08
C ALA A 53 -5.96 10.53 5.15
N LEU A 54 -5.85 9.20 5.01
CA LEU A 54 -6.99 8.29 5.17
C LEU A 54 -7.48 8.24 6.62
N ALA A 55 -6.57 8.19 7.58
CA ALA A 55 -6.92 8.21 9.00
C ALA A 55 -7.60 9.54 9.40
N ASP A 56 -7.11 10.67 8.89
CA ASP A 56 -7.69 11.99 9.14
C ASP A 56 -9.11 12.14 8.52
N GLN A 57 -9.43 11.36 7.49
CA GLN A 57 -10.78 11.24 6.92
C GLN A 57 -11.71 10.31 7.74
N GLY A 58 -11.22 9.74 8.84
CA GLY A 58 -11.99 8.84 9.69
C GLY A 58 -12.13 7.42 9.14
N VAL A 59 -11.24 7.00 8.23
CA VAL A 59 -11.19 5.60 7.77
C VAL A 59 -10.79 4.71 8.95
N GLU A 60 -11.59 3.68 9.22
CA GLU A 60 -11.35 2.72 10.31
C GLU A 60 -10.80 1.37 9.80
N GLU A 61 -11.11 0.99 8.56
CA GLU A 61 -10.62 -0.25 7.96
C GLU A 61 -9.91 0.02 6.64
N LEU A 62 -8.74 -0.59 6.45
CA LEU A 62 -7.94 -0.46 5.22
C LEU A 62 -7.75 -1.83 4.56
N THR A 63 -7.97 -1.91 3.26
CA THR A 63 -7.58 -3.08 2.45
C THR A 63 -6.37 -2.72 1.58
N LEU A 64 -5.28 -3.47 1.73
CA LEU A 64 -4.09 -3.39 0.90
C LEU A 64 -4.27 -4.28 -0.33
N THR A 65 -4.20 -3.71 -1.53
CA THR A 65 -4.50 -4.43 -2.79
C THR A 65 -3.36 -4.36 -3.80
N GLY A 66 -3.50 -5.08 -4.91
CA GLY A 66 -2.63 -4.96 -6.08
C GLY A 66 -1.38 -5.84 -6.07
N GLY A 67 -0.78 -6.05 -7.25
CA GLY A 67 0.44 -6.84 -7.41
C GLY A 67 1.69 -6.04 -7.02
N MET A 68 2.45 -6.51 -6.03
CA MET A 68 3.57 -5.77 -5.45
C MET A 68 4.72 -6.70 -5.04
N ALA A 69 5.90 -6.13 -4.84
CA ALA A 69 6.99 -6.81 -4.15
C ALA A 69 6.76 -6.83 -2.63
N ILE A 70 7.17 -7.90 -1.95
CA ILE A 70 6.97 -8.10 -0.50
C ILE A 70 7.54 -6.93 0.33
N TRP A 71 8.67 -6.35 -0.07
CA TRP A 71 9.25 -5.22 0.67
C TRP A 71 8.32 -3.99 0.67
N ALA A 72 7.63 -3.70 -0.45
CA ALA A 72 6.72 -2.57 -0.55
C ALA A 72 5.50 -2.79 0.35
N TYR A 73 4.98 -4.02 0.39
CA TYR A 73 3.96 -4.42 1.35
C TYR A 73 4.39 -4.15 2.80
N LEU A 74 5.58 -4.61 3.19
CA LEU A 74 6.06 -4.46 4.58
C LEU A 74 6.23 -3.00 4.98
N VAL A 75 6.75 -2.17 4.07
CA VAL A 75 6.90 -0.72 4.30
C VAL A 75 5.54 -0.05 4.53
N VAL A 76 4.57 -0.32 3.67
CA VAL A 76 3.24 0.27 3.78
C VAL A 76 2.50 -0.24 5.01
N PHE A 77 2.54 -1.55 5.25
CA PHE A 77 1.92 -2.19 6.40
C PHE A 77 2.49 -1.63 7.72
N HIS A 78 3.79 -1.39 7.81
CA HIS A 78 4.42 -0.78 8.99
C HIS A 78 3.82 0.58 9.35
N HIS A 79 3.47 1.40 8.36
CA HIS A 79 2.81 2.68 8.59
C HIS A 79 1.32 2.54 8.92
N ALA A 80 0.66 1.52 8.37
CA ALA A 80 -0.79 1.34 8.50
C ALA A 80 -1.19 0.64 9.80
N VAL A 81 -0.36 -0.31 10.28
CA VAL A 81 -0.74 -1.29 11.30
C VAL A 81 -1.33 -0.68 12.55
N HIS A 82 -0.87 0.48 13.01
CA HIS A 82 -1.37 1.13 14.24
C HIS A 82 -2.39 2.24 13.99
N ARG A 83 -2.77 2.51 12.74
CA ARG A 83 -3.67 3.61 12.37
C ARG A 83 -5.10 3.17 12.09
N PHE A 84 -5.29 1.92 11.72
CA PHE A 84 -6.61 1.37 11.40
C PHE A 84 -6.99 0.27 12.37
N ARG A 85 -8.29 0.18 12.66
CA ARG A 85 -8.86 -0.85 13.53
C ARG A 85 -8.70 -2.25 12.92
N ARG A 86 -8.84 -2.36 11.61
CA ARG A 86 -8.60 -3.60 10.86
C ARG A 86 -7.87 -3.32 9.57
N ILE A 87 -6.95 -4.21 9.24
CA ILE A 87 -6.26 -4.19 7.96
C ILE A 87 -6.45 -5.53 7.27
N TYR A 88 -6.76 -5.44 5.99
CA TYR A 88 -6.96 -6.57 5.13
C TYR A 88 -5.95 -6.56 3.97
N TYR A 89 -5.74 -7.72 3.38
CA TYR A 89 -4.91 -7.92 2.20
C TYR A 89 -5.71 -8.65 1.12
N GLU A 90 -5.61 -8.17 -0.11
CA GLU A 90 -6.25 -8.79 -1.27
C GLU A 90 -5.37 -8.64 -2.52
N ASP A 91 -4.76 -9.74 -2.99
CA ASP A 91 -3.87 -9.74 -4.17
C ASP A 91 -4.50 -10.39 -5.41
N GLY A 92 -5.82 -10.53 -5.42
CA GLY A 92 -6.55 -11.15 -6.53
C GLY A 92 -6.37 -12.66 -6.64
N LYS A 93 -5.71 -13.32 -5.68
CA LYS A 93 -5.60 -14.79 -5.64
C LYS A 93 -6.87 -15.46 -5.08
N PRO A 94 -7.10 -16.75 -5.41
CA PRO A 94 -8.17 -17.54 -4.79
C PRO A 94 -7.99 -17.55 -3.27
N GLY A 95 -8.99 -17.07 -2.53
CA GLY A 95 -8.91 -16.84 -1.09
C GLY A 95 -9.51 -15.49 -0.65
N GLY A 96 -9.60 -14.54 -1.58
CA GLY A 96 -10.26 -13.25 -1.35
C GLY A 96 -9.55 -12.38 -0.32
N ARG A 97 -10.30 -11.42 0.24
CA ARG A 97 -9.83 -10.48 1.26
C ARG A 97 -9.49 -11.19 2.58
N VAL A 98 -8.23 -11.12 3.01
CA VAL A 98 -7.71 -11.75 4.24
C VAL A 98 -7.48 -10.71 5.32
N LEU A 99 -7.96 -10.94 6.55
CA LEU A 99 -7.63 -10.08 7.70
C LEU A 99 -6.19 -10.32 8.15
N ILE A 100 -5.37 -9.28 8.19
CA ILE A 100 -3.93 -9.36 8.52
C ILE A 100 -3.54 -8.61 9.80
N ALA A 101 -4.39 -7.69 10.27
CA ALA A 101 -4.22 -7.03 11.58
C ALA A 101 -5.58 -6.56 12.13
N ALA A 102 -5.74 -6.62 13.45
CA ALA A 102 -6.88 -6.05 14.18
C ALA A 102 -6.46 -5.59 15.58
N HIS A 103 -6.99 -4.44 16.03
CA HIS A 103 -6.77 -3.88 17.36
C HIS A 103 -8.10 -3.65 18.11
#